data_AF-A0A9D4PXG7-F1
#
_entry.id   AF-A0A9D4PXG7-F1
#
_cell.length_a   1.000
_cell.length_b   1.000
_cell.length_c   1.000
_cell.angle_alpha   90.00
_cell.angle_beta   90.00
_cell.angle_gamma   90.00
#
_symmetry.space_group_name_H-M   'P 1'
#
loop_
_entity.id
_entity.type
_entity.pdbx_description
1 polymer ?
#
loop_
_entity_poly.entity_id
_entity_poly.type
_entity_poly.pdbx_seq_one_letter_code
_entity_poly.pdbx_strand_id
1 'polypeptide(L)'
;MASVERLRKNRGVVTASVTGTLTLLTDELQASVPDAAQVKSHVAYLIQKNAELVNLNKDIFDATDDDAYEEELEAAEDYDRKVCYAVSRARFFLREAANKTDGSEYLNAGGYFTER
;
A
#
# COMPACT_ATOMS: atom_id res chain seq x y z
N MET A 1 -1.20 24.37 19.73
CA MET A 1 -0.47 24.50 18.44
C MET A 1 0.81 23.67 18.35
N ALA A 2 1.69 23.59 19.37
CA ALA A 2 2.92 22.78 19.30
C ALA A 2 2.73 21.25 19.11
N SER A 3 1.54 20.70 19.42
CA SER A 3 1.24 19.27 19.29
C SER A 3 0.88 18.87 17.84
N VAL A 4 0.07 19.65 17.14
CA VAL A 4 -0.38 19.37 15.76
C VAL A 4 0.79 19.42 14.77
N GLU A 5 1.68 20.39 14.92
CA GLU A 5 2.86 20.50 14.06
C GLU A 5 3.81 19.30 14.20
N ARG A 6 3.95 18.76 15.42
CA ARG A 6 4.69 17.50 15.65
C ARG A 6 4.01 16.31 14.99
N LEU A 7 2.68 16.20 15.09
CA LEU A 7 1.91 15.14 14.44
C LEU A 7 2.07 15.20 12.92
N ARG A 8 1.97 16.40 12.30
CA ARG A 8 2.22 16.59 10.87
C ARG A 8 3.63 16.19 10.45
N LYS A 9 4.65 16.51 11.26
CA LYS A 9 6.03 16.08 11.00
C LYS A 9 6.17 14.56 11.06
N ASN A 10 5.57 13.91 12.06
CA ASN A 10 5.55 12.46 12.18
C ASN A 10 4.84 11.81 11.00
N ARG A 11 3.68 12.36 10.57
CA ARG A 11 2.98 11.95 9.36
C ARG A 11 3.91 12.00 8.16
N GLY A 12 4.61 13.11 7.95
CA GLY A 12 5.57 13.26 6.85
C GLY A 12 6.67 12.18 6.83
N VAL A 13 7.19 11.79 8.01
CA VAL A 13 8.19 10.71 8.11
C VAL A 13 7.58 9.36 7.72
N VAL A 14 6.38 9.04 8.23
CA VAL A 14 5.68 7.80 7.90
C VAL A 14 5.31 7.78 6.42
N THR A 15 4.80 8.88 5.87
CA THR A 15 4.52 9.03 4.44
C THR A 15 5.75 8.75 3.60
N ALA A 16 6.90 9.37 3.88
CA ALA A 16 8.13 9.14 3.13
C ALA A 16 8.57 7.66 3.16
N SER A 17 8.40 7.01 4.32
CA SER A 17 8.68 5.59 4.48
C SER A 17 7.74 4.68 3.68
N VAL A 18 6.44 4.97 3.68
CA VAL A 18 5.43 4.29 2.86
C VAL A 18 5.76 4.47 1.38
N THR A 19 6.03 5.69 0.92
CA THR A 19 6.36 5.99 -0.48
C THR A 19 7.60 5.23 -0.93
N GLY A 20 8.68 5.25 -0.14
CA GLY A 20 9.89 4.50 -0.46
C GLY A 20 9.62 3.00 -0.60
N THR A 21 8.83 2.43 0.30
CA THR A 21 8.48 1.00 0.24
C THR A 21 7.54 0.68 -0.92
N LEU A 22 6.62 1.58 -1.27
CA LEU A 22 5.77 1.44 -2.46
C LEU A 22 6.58 1.42 -3.75
N THR A 23 7.60 2.28 -3.86
CA THR A 23 8.52 2.27 -4.99
C THR A 23 9.27 0.94 -5.07
N LEU A 24 9.88 0.49 -3.96
CA LEU A 24 10.59 -0.79 -3.91
C LEU A 24 9.68 -1.96 -4.30
N LEU A 25 8.46 -2.01 -3.77
CA LEU A 25 7.48 -3.05 -4.12
C LEU A 25 7.09 -2.98 -5.59
N THR A 26 6.92 -1.77 -6.13
CA THR A 26 6.54 -1.59 -7.54
C THR A 26 7.66 -2.06 -8.46
N ASP A 27 8.91 -1.69 -8.16
CA ASP A 27 10.08 -2.11 -8.92
C ASP A 27 10.25 -3.64 -8.88
N GLU A 28 10.09 -4.24 -7.70
CA GLU A 28 10.11 -5.70 -7.53
C GLU A 28 9.02 -6.38 -8.37
N LEU A 29 7.79 -5.87 -8.34
CA LEU A 29 6.68 -6.42 -9.12
C LEU A 29 6.81 -6.18 -10.64
N GLN A 30 7.70 -5.28 -11.07
CA GLN A 30 8.03 -5.03 -12.47
C GLN A 30 9.24 -5.86 -12.94
N ALA A 31 10.01 -6.45 -12.02
CA ALA A 31 11.13 -7.31 -12.37
C ALA A 31 10.68 -8.51 -13.22
N SER A 32 11.57 -9.00 -14.08
CA SER A 32 11.30 -10.18 -14.92
C SER A 32 11.04 -11.44 -14.09
N VAL A 33 11.68 -11.52 -12.91
CA VAL A 33 11.47 -12.57 -11.92
C VAL A 33 11.39 -11.91 -10.54
N PRO A 34 10.17 -11.56 -10.07
CA PRO A 34 10.01 -10.98 -8.74
C PRO A 34 10.29 -12.01 -7.63
N ASP A 35 10.94 -11.58 -6.55
CA ASP A 35 11.20 -12.36 -5.35
C ASP A 35 10.00 -12.33 -4.40
N ALA A 36 9.35 -13.48 -4.24
CA ALA A 36 8.20 -13.64 -3.35
C ALA A 36 8.49 -13.33 -1.89
N ALA A 37 9.71 -13.56 -1.40
CA ALA A 37 10.08 -13.22 -0.03
C ALA A 37 10.17 -11.69 0.16
N GLN A 38 10.78 -10.99 -0.79
CA GLN A 38 10.86 -9.52 -0.76
C GLN A 38 9.48 -8.88 -0.91
N VAL A 39 8.68 -9.35 -1.88
CA VAL A 39 7.30 -8.88 -2.07
C VAL A 39 6.49 -9.05 -0.78
N LYS A 40 6.57 -10.21 -0.11
CA LYS A 40 5.86 -10.46 1.14
C LYS A 40 6.35 -9.54 2.27
N SER A 41 7.65 -9.30 2.37
CA SER A 41 8.25 -8.38 3.34
C SER A 41 7.76 -6.95 3.15
N HIS A 42 7.83 -6.43 1.92
CA HIS A 42 7.37 -5.08 1.59
C HIS A 42 5.87 -4.89 1.85
N VAL A 43 5.04 -5.88 1.51
CA VAL A 43 3.60 -5.84 1.81
C VAL A 43 3.33 -5.78 3.31
N ALA A 44 4.00 -6.61 4.11
CA ALA A 44 3.82 -6.59 5.57
C ALA A 44 4.20 -5.23 6.16
N TYR A 45 5.31 -4.65 5.70
CA TYR A 45 5.75 -3.32 6.12
C TYR A 45 4.74 -2.23 5.74
N LEU A 46 4.24 -2.25 4.49
CA LEU A 46 3.24 -1.30 4.03
C LEU A 46 1.96 -1.36 4.85
N ILE A 47 1.46 -2.55 5.18
CA ILE A 47 0.27 -2.70 6.02
C ILE A 47 0.48 -2.07 7.40
N GLN A 48 1.64 -2.32 8.02
CA GLN A 48 1.97 -1.74 9.32
C GLN A 48 2.05 -0.22 9.25
N LYS A 49 2.79 0.33 8.28
CA LYS A 49 2.96 1.78 8.15
C LYS A 49 1.71 2.51 7.73
N ASN A 50 0.84 1.87 6.94
CA ASN A 50 -0.45 2.45 6.60
C ASN A 50 -1.35 2.59 7.83
N ALA A 51 -1.35 1.59 8.72
CA ALA A 51 -2.08 1.69 9.99
C ALA A 51 -1.55 2.83 10.88
N GLU A 52 -0.23 3.03 10.93
CA GLU A 52 0.38 4.19 11.62
C GLU A 52 -0.06 5.52 11.00
N LEU A 53 -0.11 5.59 9.66
CA LEU A 53 -0.51 6.79 8.92
C LEU A 53 -1.98 7.16 9.18
N VAL A 54 -2.88 6.17 9.17
CA VAL A 54 -4.30 6.35 9.49
C VAL A 54 -4.50 6.89 10.91
N ASN A 55 -3.77 6.34 11.89
CA ASN A 55 -3.84 6.83 13.27
C ASN A 55 -3.33 8.27 13.39
N LEU A 56 -2.22 8.61 12.72
CA LEU A 56 -1.71 9.98 12.72
C LEU A 56 -2.67 10.96 12.06
N ASN A 57 -3.33 10.57 10.96
CA ASN A 57 -4.35 11.40 10.32
C ASN A 57 -5.53 11.65 11.26
N LYS A 58 -5.97 10.62 12.00
CA LYS A 58 -7.01 10.77 13.03
C LYS A 58 -6.56 11.71 14.16
N ASP A 59 -5.37 11.54 14.69
CA ASP A 59 -4.85 12.39 15.78
C ASP A 59 -4.69 13.87 15.33
N ILE A 60 -4.35 14.09 14.06
CA ILE A 60 -4.29 15.44 13.47
C ILE A 60 -5.69 16.01 13.33
N PHE A 61 -6.65 15.20 12.87
CA PHE A 61 -8.06 15.58 12.73
C PHE A 61 -8.66 15.98 14.08
N ASP A 62 -8.50 15.14 15.11
CA ASP A 62 -9.00 15.41 16.47
C ASP A 62 -8.38 16.68 17.10
N ALA A 63 -7.29 17.20 16.52
CA ALA A 63 -6.53 18.35 17.03
C ALA A 63 -6.56 19.61 16.13
N THR A 64 -7.26 19.59 14.98
CA THR A 64 -7.30 20.69 14.00
C THR A 64 -8.76 21.15 13.74
N ASP A 65 -9.02 22.46 13.69
CA ASP A 65 -10.34 23.03 13.34
C ASP A 65 -10.56 23.12 11.80
N ASP A 66 -11.83 22.98 11.40
CA ASP A 66 -12.40 22.47 10.12
C ASP A 66 -11.94 23.04 8.75
N ASP A 67 -11.18 24.13 8.65
CA ASP A 67 -10.94 24.77 7.33
C ASP A 67 -9.72 24.22 6.55
N ALA A 68 -8.82 23.47 7.20
CA ALA A 68 -7.69 22.79 6.55
C ALA A 68 -8.01 21.33 6.15
N TYR A 69 -9.28 20.96 6.18
CA TYR A 69 -9.79 19.59 6.21
C TYR A 69 -9.75 18.88 4.84
N GLU A 70 -10.14 19.55 3.76
CA GLU A 70 -10.32 18.89 2.45
C GLU A 70 -9.00 18.42 1.82
N GLU A 71 -7.96 19.26 1.82
CA GLU A 71 -6.67 18.90 1.20
C GLU A 71 -5.97 17.77 1.97
N GLU A 72 -6.04 17.77 3.31
CA GLU A 72 -5.44 16.71 4.10
C GLU A 72 -6.21 15.38 4.00
N LEU A 73 -7.53 15.43 3.87
CA LEU A 73 -8.37 14.25 3.64
C LEU A 73 -8.11 13.64 2.25
N GLU A 74 -8.10 14.46 1.19
CA GLU A 74 -7.85 14.00 -0.17
C GLU A 74 -6.45 13.37 -0.30
N ALA A 75 -5.43 14.00 0.30
CA ALA A 75 -4.08 13.44 0.32
C ALA A 75 -4.00 12.11 1.09
N ALA A 76 -4.73 11.96 2.20
CA ALA A 76 -4.79 10.71 2.95
C ALA A 76 -5.47 9.58 2.16
N GLU A 77 -6.60 9.88 1.51
CA GLU A 77 -7.35 8.92 0.70
C GLU A 77 -6.57 8.44 -0.54
N ASP A 78 -5.85 9.35 -1.21
CA ASP A 78 -4.99 9.00 -2.34
C ASP A 78 -3.86 8.04 -1.91
N TYR A 79 -3.27 8.26 -0.73
CA TYR A 79 -2.25 7.35 -0.19
C TYR A 79 -2.82 5.97 0.14
N ASP A 80 -3.96 5.91 0.81
CA ASP A 80 -4.64 4.65 1.13
C ASP A 80 -4.98 3.86 -0.14
N ARG A 81 -5.44 4.55 -1.19
CA ARG A 81 -5.75 3.95 -2.50
C ARG A 81 -4.50 3.34 -3.14
N LYS A 82 -3.36 4.06 -3.13
CA LYS A 82 -2.08 3.58 -3.67
C LYS A 82 -1.59 2.34 -2.93
N VAL A 83 -1.65 2.34 -1.61
CA VAL A 83 -1.27 1.18 -0.78
C VAL A 83 -2.19 -0.01 -1.05
N CYS A 84 -3.51 0.20 -1.08
CA CYS A 84 -4.48 -0.86 -1.38
C CYS A 84 -4.25 -1.50 -2.75
N TYR A 85 -3.98 -0.68 -3.78
CA TYR A 85 -3.68 -1.17 -5.12
C TYR A 85 -2.40 -2.01 -5.14
N ALA A 86 -1.30 -1.49 -4.57
CA ALA A 86 -0.02 -2.18 -4.54
C ALA A 86 -0.09 -3.51 -3.78
N VAL A 87 -0.76 -3.53 -2.61
CA VAL A 87 -0.98 -4.74 -1.81
C VAL A 87 -1.83 -5.76 -2.56
N SER A 88 -2.88 -5.33 -3.26
CA SER A 88 -3.74 -6.23 -4.04
C SER A 88 -2.96 -6.88 -5.19
N ARG A 89 -2.17 -6.10 -5.92
CA ARG A 89 -1.29 -6.61 -6.97
C ARG A 89 -0.24 -7.58 -6.43
N ALA A 90 0.38 -7.26 -5.31
CA ALA A 90 1.35 -8.12 -4.65
C ALA A 90 0.73 -9.44 -4.17
N ARG A 91 -0.48 -9.41 -3.61
CA ARG A 91 -1.22 -10.62 -3.20
C ARG A 91 -1.51 -11.53 -4.38
N PHE A 92 -1.89 -10.96 -5.53
CA PHE A 92 -2.08 -11.74 -6.76
C PHE A 92 -0.79 -12.45 -7.17
N PHE A 93 0.32 -11.72 -7.20
CA PHE A 93 1.63 -12.30 -7.49
C PHE A 93 2.01 -13.43 -6.52
N LEU A 94 1.84 -13.21 -5.21
CA LEU A 94 2.19 -14.21 -4.19
C LEU A 94 1.33 -15.48 -4.31
N ARG A 95 0.07 -15.35 -4.71
CA ARG A 95 -0.82 -16.50 -4.98
C ARG A 95 -0.34 -17.30 -6.19
N GLU A 96 0.01 -16.63 -7.29
CA GLU A 96 0.57 -17.27 -8.48
C GLU A 96 1.89 -17.99 -8.19
N ALA A 97 2.77 -17.37 -7.39
CA ALA A 97 4.03 -17.99 -6.97
C ALA A 97 3.82 -19.24 -6.10
N ALA A 98 2.84 -19.21 -5.20
CA ALA A 98 2.47 -20.36 -4.38
C ALA A 98 1.89 -21.52 -5.21
N ASN A 99 1.07 -21.22 -6.21
CA ASN A 99 0.48 -22.25 -7.09
C ASN A 99 1.52 -22.92 -8.01
N LYS A 100 2.63 -22.26 -8.33
CA LYS A 100 3.72 -22.83 -9.14
C LYS A 100 4.66 -23.74 -8.36
N THR A 101 4.64 -23.65 -7.03
CA THR A 101 5.52 -24.43 -6.15
C THR A 101 4.86 -25.71 -5.64
N ASP A 102 3.53 -25.79 -5.66
CA ASP A 102 2.74 -26.97 -5.33
C ASP A 102 2.22 -27.59 -6.65
N GLY A 103 2.98 -28.53 -7.22
CA GLY A 103 2.70 -29.09 -8.54
C GLY A 103 1.34 -29.80 -8.62
N SER A 104 0.34 -29.12 -9.17
CA SER A 104 -0.77 -29.77 -9.86
C SER A 104 -1.12 -29.00 -11.13
N GLU A 105 -0.89 -29.64 -12.27
CA GLU A 105 -1.56 -29.34 -13.54
C GLU A 105 -3.06 -29.10 -13.31
N TYR A 106 -3.57 -27.94 -13.71
CA TYR A 106 -4.81 -27.88 -14.49
C TYR A 106 -4.78 -26.66 -15.42
N LEU A 107 -4.80 -26.97 -16.71
CA LEU A 107 -5.24 -26.09 -17.77
C LEU A 107 -6.70 -25.66 -17.52
N ASN A 108 -6.96 -24.39 -17.82
CA ASN A 108 -8.25 -23.86 -18.27
C ASN A 108 -9.38 -23.70 -17.23
N ALA A 109 -9.48 -22.48 -16.69
CA ALA A 109 -10.78 -21.84 -16.54
C ALA A 109 -10.72 -20.47 -17.22
N GLY A 110 -11.09 -20.46 -18.50
CA GLY A 110 -11.44 -19.23 -19.22
C GLY A 110 -12.62 -18.51 -18.57
N GLY A 111 -12.66 -17.19 -18.84
CA GLY A 111 -13.66 -16.23 -18.37
C GLY A 111 -12.97 -15.18 -17.50
N TYR A 112 -12.63 -13.98 -17.98
CA TYR A 112 -13.37 -13.09 -18.86
C TYR A 112 -12.43 -12.14 -19.61
N PHE A 113 -12.94 -11.60 -20.72
CA PHE A 113 -12.48 -10.44 -21.52
C PHE A 113 -11.69 -10.68 -22.81
N THR A 114 -12.39 -11.27 -23.78
CA THR A 114 -12.58 -10.77 -25.16
C THR A 114 -14.04 -11.14 -25.52
N GLU A 115 -14.95 -10.37 -26.11
CA GLU A 115 -15.00 -9.18 -26.96
C GLU A 115 -16.34 -8.43 -26.74
N ARG A 116 -16.36 -7.11 -26.92
CA ARG A 116 -17.18 -6.46 -27.96
C ARG A 116 -16.63 -5.08 -28.31
#